data_AF-A0A345IJ42-F1
#
_entry.id   AF-A0A345IJ42-F1
#
_cell.length_a   1.000
_cell.length_b   1.000
_cell.length_c   1.000
_cell.angle_alpha   90.00
_cell.angle_beta   90.00
_cell.angle_gamma   90.00
#
_symmetry.space_group_name_H-M   'P 1'
#
loop_
_entity.id
_entity.type
_entity.pdbx_description
1 polymer ?
#
loop_
_entity_poly.entity_id
_entity_poly.type
_entity_poly.pdbx_seq_one_letter_code
_entity_poly.pdbx_strand_id
1 'polypeptide(L)'
;MSTPVDDPAGQVASGFQSLLPDIGLGGLLGVAAGYAVRVVGRVALLVIGLAFILVQLLAHFGIVTVDWLQLQTLTEPWFRQGREGLGEWFSRVFLANLPFAGSFAVGFLLGLRMR
;
A
#
# COMPACT_ATOMS: atom_id res chain seq x y z
N MET A 1 13.93 41.37 -31.71
CA MET A 1 12.98 40.27 -31.43
C MET A 1 13.81 38.98 -31.35
N SER A 2 14.58 38.81 -30.27
CA SER A 2 15.46 37.64 -30.09
C SER A 2 14.64 36.50 -29.49
N THR A 3 14.60 35.38 -30.21
CA THR A 3 13.94 34.15 -29.79
C THR A 3 14.50 33.69 -28.43
N PRO A 4 13.65 33.20 -27.50
CA PRO A 4 14.13 32.61 -26.26
C PRO A 4 15.03 31.43 -26.62
N VAL A 5 16.26 31.46 -26.14
CA VAL A 5 17.20 30.34 -26.27
C VAL A 5 16.56 29.14 -25.57
N ASP A 6 16.32 28.08 -26.35
CA ASP A 6 15.99 26.74 -25.86
C ASP A 6 17.17 26.22 -25.04
N ASP A 7 17.30 26.66 -23.79
CA ASP A 7 18.33 26.19 -22.88
C ASP A 7 17.82 24.88 -22.24
N PRO A 8 18.28 23.70 -22.71
CA PRO A 8 17.69 22.42 -22.31
C PRO A 8 17.85 22.18 -20.80
N ALA A 9 18.90 22.72 -20.20
CA ALA A 9 19.12 22.67 -18.76
C ALA A 9 18.06 23.46 -17.97
N GLY A 10 17.61 24.59 -18.49
CA GLY A 10 16.60 25.44 -17.84
C GLY A 10 15.20 24.83 -17.85
N GLN A 11 14.81 24.16 -18.94
CA GLN A 11 13.55 23.41 -19.03
C GLN A 11 13.52 22.18 -18.13
N VAL A 12 14.65 21.48 -18.01
CA VAL A 12 14.76 20.33 -17.10
C VAL A 12 14.67 20.80 -15.64
N ALA A 13 15.40 21.87 -15.28
CA ALA A 13 15.37 22.43 -13.93
C ALA A 13 13.97 22.92 -13.51
N SER A 14 13.23 23.60 -14.40
CA SER A 14 11.86 24.04 -14.12
C SER A 14 10.85 22.88 -14.04
N GLY A 15 11.08 21.81 -14.82
CA GLY A 15 10.36 20.55 -14.69
C GLY A 15 10.54 19.91 -13.32
N PHE A 16 11.78 19.80 -12.82
CA PHE A 16 12.05 19.31 -11.47
C PHE A 16 11.44 20.20 -10.39
N GLN A 17 11.56 21.53 -10.53
CA GLN A 17 10.98 22.50 -9.59
C GLN A 17 9.46 22.29 -9.43
N SER A 18 8.77 21.96 -10.53
CA SER A 18 7.34 21.68 -10.55
C SER A 18 6.96 20.33 -9.93
N LEU A 19 7.88 19.35 -9.91
CA LEU A 19 7.65 18.01 -9.36
C LEU A 19 8.02 17.88 -7.87
N LEU A 20 8.83 18.80 -7.34
CA LEU A 20 9.26 18.80 -5.93
C LEU A 20 8.09 18.76 -4.92
N PRO A 21 7.00 19.53 -5.09
CA PRO A 21 5.87 19.49 -4.17
C PRO A 21 5.19 18.11 -4.12
N ASP A 22 4.96 17.50 -5.29
CA ASP A 22 4.29 16.21 -5.42
C ASP A 22 5.14 15.07 -4.86
N ILE A 23 6.46 15.13 -5.05
CA ILE A 23 7.41 14.18 -4.49
C ILE A 23 7.50 14.31 -2.97
N GLY A 24 7.51 15.55 -2.45
CA GLY A 24 7.56 15.82 -1.02
C GLY A 24 6.30 15.33 -0.29
N LEU A 25 5.12 15.64 -0.84
CA LEU A 25 3.84 15.18 -0.31
C LEU A 25 3.69 13.67 -0.42
N GLY A 26 4.04 13.09 -1.58
CA GLY A 26 3.99 11.63 -1.77
C GLY A 26 4.89 10.90 -0.79
N GLY A 27 6.13 11.33 -0.61
CA GLY A 27 7.04 10.75 0.37
C GLY A 27 6.53 10.83 1.81
N LEU A 28 6.02 11.99 2.24
CA LEU A 28 5.52 12.17 3.61
C LEU A 28 4.28 11.31 3.90
N LEU A 29 3.33 11.30 2.96
CA LEU A 29 2.14 10.46 3.02
C LEU A 29 2.51 8.98 2.97
N GLY A 30 3.52 8.62 2.16
CA GLY A 30 4.10 7.28 2.12
C GLY A 30 4.56 6.85 3.50
N VAL A 31 5.43 7.64 4.14
CA VAL A 31 5.94 7.34 5.49
C VAL A 31 4.80 7.17 6.50
N ALA A 32 3.83 8.09 6.50
CA ALA A 32 2.68 8.03 7.39
C ALA A 32 1.83 6.76 7.16
N ALA A 33 1.54 6.43 5.91
CA ALA A 33 0.81 5.23 5.54
C ALA A 33 1.57 3.95 5.92
N GLY A 34 2.88 3.90 5.68
CA GLY A 34 3.74 2.77 6.05
C GLY A 34 3.76 2.54 7.55
N TYR A 35 3.88 3.62 8.33
CA TYR A 35 3.81 3.55 9.79
C TYR A 35 2.45 3.03 10.28
N ALA A 36 1.35 3.54 9.71
CA ALA A 36 0.01 3.07 10.06
C ALA A 36 -0.19 1.57 9.76
N VAL A 37 0.24 1.12 8.57
CA VAL A 37 0.19 -0.30 8.17
C VAL A 37 0.99 -1.18 9.12
N ARG A 38 2.16 -0.73 9.59
CA ARG A 38 2.96 -1.47 10.59
C ARG A 38 2.20 -1.66 11.90
N VAL A 39 1.56 -0.62 12.41
CA VAL A 39 0.82 -0.67 13.68
C VAL A 39 -0.40 -1.59 13.55
N VAL A 40 -1.22 -1.39 12.51
CA VAL A 40 -2.40 -2.22 12.25
C VAL A 40 -1.99 -3.67 11.97
N GLY A 41 -0.94 -3.87 11.18
CA GLY A 41 -0.41 -5.19 10.84
C GLY A 41 0.05 -5.97 12.07
N ARG A 42 0.68 -5.32 13.04
CA ARG A 42 1.10 -5.98 14.29
C ARG A 42 -0.11 -6.46 15.10
N VAL A 43 -1.15 -5.64 15.22
CA VAL A 43 -2.40 -6.03 15.91
C VAL A 43 -3.11 -7.14 15.13
N ALA A 44 -3.22 -7.02 13.81
CA ALA A 44 -3.83 -8.03 12.95
C ALA A 44 -3.12 -9.39 13.07
N LEU A 45 -1.78 -9.41 13.05
CA LEU A 45 -1.01 -10.64 13.24
C LEU A 45 -1.26 -11.29 14.60
N LEU A 46 -1.37 -10.50 15.68
CA LEU A 46 -1.71 -11.03 17.01
C LEU A 46 -3.11 -11.64 17.02
N VAL A 47 -4.10 -10.94 16.44
CA VAL A 47 -5.49 -11.42 16.38
C VAL A 47 -5.58 -12.70 15.55
N ILE A 48 -4.95 -12.74 14.38
CA ILE A 48 -4.93 -13.91 13.50
C ILE A 48 -4.24 -15.09 14.18
N GLY A 49 -3.08 -14.87 14.81
CA GLY A 49 -2.36 -15.92 15.53
C GLY A 49 -3.17 -16.47 16.72
N LEU A 50 -3.82 -15.59 17.49
CA LEU A 50 -4.66 -15.99 18.61
C LEU A 50 -5.89 -16.78 18.13
N ALA A 51 -6.56 -16.30 17.09
CA ALA A 51 -7.69 -16.99 16.48
C ALA A 51 -7.28 -18.38 15.97
N PHE A 52 -6.10 -18.50 15.36
CA PHE A 52 -5.55 -19.77 14.91
C PHE A 52 -5.33 -20.76 16.06
N ILE A 53 -4.71 -20.32 17.16
CA ILE A 53 -4.53 -21.16 18.36
C ILE A 53 -5.88 -21.63 18.91
N LEU A 54 -6.86 -20.73 18.97
CA LEU A 54 -8.19 -21.02 19.51
C LEU A 54 -8.93 -22.05 18.66
N VAL A 55 -8.88 -21.93 17.33
CA VAL A 55 -9.40 -22.93 16.39
C VAL A 55 -8.67 -24.27 16.56
N GLN A 56 -7.35 -24.26 16.70
CA GLN A 56 -6.56 -25.48 16.87
C GLN A 56 -6.91 -26.24 18.15
N LEU A 57 -7.18 -25.52 19.25
CA LEU A 57 -7.67 -26.11 20.51
C LEU A 57 -9.07 -26.69 20.35
N LEU A 58 -10.02 -25.95 19.75
CA LEU A 58 -11.37 -26.44 19.51
C LEU A 58 -11.39 -27.67 18.60
N ALA A 59 -10.53 -27.71 17.60
CA ALA A 59 -10.33 -28.87 16.74
C ALA A 59 -9.72 -30.05 17.51
N HIS A 60 -8.76 -29.81 18.41
CA HIS A 60 -8.16 -30.86 19.24
C HIS A 60 -9.17 -31.55 20.16
N PHE A 61 -10.12 -30.79 20.73
CA PHE A 61 -11.22 -31.35 21.52
C PHE A 61 -12.34 -31.98 20.68
N GLY A 62 -12.26 -31.94 19.34
CA GLY A 62 -13.28 -32.49 18.44
C GLY A 62 -14.57 -31.67 18.38
N ILE A 63 -14.55 -30.41 18.83
CA ILE A 63 -15.73 -29.53 18.90
C ILE A 63 -16.00 -28.85 17.55
N VAL A 64 -14.96 -28.62 16.73
CA VAL A 64 -15.06 -27.90 15.45
C VAL A 64 -14.46 -28.72 14.31
N THR A 65 -15.20 -28.81 13.20
CA THR A 65 -14.73 -29.35 11.91
C THR A 65 -14.62 -28.19 10.92
N VAL A 66 -13.45 -27.98 10.33
CA VAL A 66 -13.20 -26.89 9.38
C VAL A 66 -13.65 -27.31 7.99
N ASP A 67 -14.75 -26.72 7.50
CA ASP A 67 -15.18 -26.87 6.11
C ASP A 67 -14.46 -25.85 5.22
N TRP A 68 -13.44 -26.32 4.53
CA TRP A 68 -12.63 -25.50 3.62
C TRP A 68 -13.40 -25.02 2.38
N LEU A 69 -14.45 -25.72 1.96
CA LEU A 69 -15.23 -25.35 0.79
C LEU A 69 -16.16 -24.18 1.12
N GLN A 70 -16.86 -24.28 2.24
CA GLN A 70 -17.72 -23.20 2.72
C GLN A 70 -16.92 -21.95 3.05
N LEU A 71 -15.72 -22.10 3.64
CA LEU A 71 -14.83 -20.98 3.92
C LEU A 71 -14.39 -20.26 2.64
N GLN A 72 -14.07 -21.00 1.57
CA GLN A 72 -13.71 -20.41 0.27
C GLN A 72 -14.86 -19.60 -0.32
N THR A 73 -16.08 -20.14 -0.34
CA THR A 73 -17.24 -19.42 -0.89
C THR A 73 -17.54 -18.12 -0.13
N LEU A 74 -17.33 -18.11 1.19
CA LEU A 74 -17.52 -16.92 2.01
C LEU A 74 -16.39 -15.88 1.84
N THR A 75 -15.16 -16.33 1.61
CA THR A 75 -14.00 -15.43 1.49
C THR A 75 -13.75 -14.94 0.06
N GLU A 76 -14.23 -15.64 -0.95
CA GLU A 76 -14.03 -15.30 -2.36
C GLU A 76 -14.54 -13.91 -2.76
N PRO A 77 -15.75 -13.46 -2.36
CA PRO A 77 -16.22 -12.10 -2.66
C PRO A 77 -15.32 -11.02 -2.07
N TRP A 78 -14.85 -11.23 -0.83
CA TRP A 78 -13.97 -10.30 -0.12
C TRP A 78 -12.60 -10.22 -0.81
N PHE A 79 -12.05 -11.36 -1.21
CA PHE A 79 -10.79 -11.42 -1.95
C PHE A 79 -10.91 -10.79 -3.33
N ARG A 80 -12.02 -11.01 -4.04
CA ARG A 80 -12.25 -10.40 -5.36
C ARG A 80 -12.37 -8.88 -5.24
N GLN A 81 -13.22 -8.38 -4.34
CA GLN A 81 -13.41 -6.96 -4.12
C GLN A 81 -12.11 -6.27 -3.68
N GLY A 82 -11.34 -6.89 -2.79
CA GLY A 82 -10.04 -6.37 -2.38
C GLY A 82 -9.05 -6.25 -3.53
N ARG A 83 -8.96 -7.27 -4.41
CA ARG A 83 -8.06 -7.24 -5.58
C ARG A 83 -8.48 -6.17 -6.60
N GLU A 84 -9.76 -6.08 -6.90
CA GLU A 84 -10.28 -5.10 -7.86
C GLU A 84 -10.08 -3.66 -7.35
N GLY A 85 -10.43 -3.40 -6.09
CA GLY A 85 -10.26 -2.07 -5.48
C GLY A 85 -8.80 -1.66 -5.38
N LEU A 86 -7.91 -2.58 -5.00
CA LEU A 86 -6.48 -2.31 -4.94
C LEU A 86 -5.89 -2.09 -6.33
N GLY A 87 -6.32 -2.85 -7.34
CA GLY A 87 -5.90 -2.70 -8.73
C GLY A 87 -6.33 -1.37 -9.34
N GLU A 88 -7.56 -0.93 -9.10
CA GLU A 88 -8.05 0.39 -9.52
C GLU A 88 -7.30 1.53 -8.85
N TRP A 89 -7.07 1.44 -7.54
CA TRP A 89 -6.27 2.45 -6.84
C TRP A 89 -4.83 2.49 -7.36
N PHE A 90 -4.23 1.32 -7.60
CA PHE A 90 -2.87 1.22 -8.11
C PHE A 90 -2.76 1.83 -9.52
N SER A 91 -3.69 1.54 -10.43
CA SER A 91 -3.66 2.13 -11.77
C SER A 91 -3.86 3.65 -11.73
N ARG A 92 -4.78 4.16 -10.90
CA ARG A 92 -5.01 5.61 -10.78
C ARG A 92 -3.83 6.35 -10.15
N VAL A 93 -3.19 5.79 -9.14
CA VAL A 93 -2.14 6.49 -8.39
C VAL A 93 -0.76 6.27 -9.00
N PHE A 94 -0.41 5.03 -9.36
CA PHE A 94 0.92 4.70 -9.89
C PHE A 94 1.08 4.99 -11.37
N LEU A 95 0.10 4.64 -12.21
CA LEU A 95 0.23 4.83 -13.66
C LEU A 95 -0.06 6.28 -14.07
N ALA A 96 -0.97 6.98 -13.39
CA ALA A 96 -1.29 8.37 -13.74
C ALA A 96 -0.32 9.39 -13.13
N ASN A 97 0.37 9.06 -12.02
CA ASN A 97 1.27 9.98 -11.31
C ASN A 97 2.57 9.27 -10.87
N LEU A 98 3.38 8.86 -11.86
CA LEU A 98 4.65 8.17 -11.62
C LEU A 98 5.60 8.89 -10.63
N PRO A 99 5.81 10.23 -10.70
CA PRO A 99 6.70 10.92 -9.75
C PRO A 99 6.20 10.83 -8.30
N PHE A 100 4.90 11.05 -8.08
CA PHE A 100 4.26 10.91 -6.78
C PHE A 100 4.38 9.46 -6.28
N ALA A 101 4.02 8.49 -7.11
CA ALA A 101 4.00 7.08 -6.75
C ALA A 101 5.39 6.54 -6.40
N GLY A 102 6.43 6.94 -7.13
CA GLY A 102 7.81 6.61 -6.80
C GLY A 102 8.21 7.15 -5.43
N SER A 103 7.92 8.43 -5.15
CA SER A 103 8.22 9.04 -3.86
C SER A 103 7.42 8.41 -2.71
N PHE A 104 6.15 8.11 -2.94
CA PHE A 104 5.26 7.46 -1.99
C PHE A 104 5.73 6.05 -1.67
N ALA A 105 6.11 5.25 -2.66
CA ALA A 105 6.62 3.89 -2.45
C ALA A 105 7.89 3.88 -1.57
N VAL A 106 8.81 4.80 -1.85
CA VAL A 106 10.04 4.96 -1.05
C VAL A 106 9.70 5.40 0.37
N GLY A 107 8.85 6.42 0.52
CA GLY A 107 8.37 6.87 1.83
C GLY A 107 7.67 5.76 2.61
N PHE A 108 6.81 5.00 1.95
CA PHE A 108 6.07 3.87 2.52
C PHE A 108 7.00 2.78 3.05
N LEU A 109 7.99 2.38 2.27
CA LEU A 109 8.97 1.39 2.70
C LEU A 109 9.79 1.89 3.91
N LEU A 110 10.14 3.17 3.93
CA LEU A 110 10.80 3.80 5.07
C LEU A 110 9.89 3.81 6.31
N GLY A 111 8.62 4.17 6.16
CA GLY A 111 7.62 4.16 7.24
C GLY A 111 7.40 2.77 7.83
N LEU A 112 7.39 1.73 6.99
CA LEU A 112 7.35 0.33 7.44
C LEU A 112 8.60 -0.06 8.22
N ARG A 113 9.79 0.39 7.78
CA ARG A 113 11.08 0.07 8.40
C ARG A 113 11.34 0.86 9.68
N MET A 114 10.73 2.03 9.84
CA MET A 114 10.85 2.88 11.01
C MET A 114 10.50 2.09 12.28
N ARG A 115 11.48 1.95 13.18
CA ARG A 115 11.44 1.01 14.31
C ARG A 115 10.39 1.38 15.35
#